data_AF-A0A7V9M5X1-F1
#
_entry.id   AF-A0A7V9M5X1-F1
#
_cell.length_a   1.000
_cell.length_b   1.000
_cell.length_c   1.000
_cell.angle_alpha   90.00
_cell.angle_beta   90.00
_cell.angle_gamma   90.00
#
_symmetry.space_group_name_H-M   'P 1'
#
loop_
_entity.id
_entity.type
_entity.pdbx_description
1 polymer ?
#
loop_
_entity_poly.entity_id
_entity_poly.type
_entity_poly.pdbx_seq_one_letter_code
_entity_poly.pdbx_strand_id
1 'polypeptide(L)'
;MAPPSPGPAGVILYPKPAGVTSHDVVAKVRRELRGTLGSTANGARRRLRVGHAGTLDPFATGLLLVLVGQATRAQRFLMVLPKTYRAVARLGWTSDTGDRDGRLVETGRVPERIELPAGEIWQRPPAYSAVRVGGERLYERARRGEAAEGEPRRVVVHRASVLWRDGERVGFELECSAGTYVRQVAAGLRDAYCEELERTAVGRFRLEDADGERIVPLAEALDFLPERALDGPEAE
;
A
#
# COMPACT_ATOMS: atom_id res chain seq x y z
N MET A 1 -22.47 24.86 -25.00
CA MET A 1 -22.18 23.40 -25.01
C MET A 1 -21.83 23.01 -23.59
N ALA A 2 -22.66 22.22 -22.91
CA ALA A 2 -22.37 21.79 -21.54
C ALA A 2 -21.00 21.07 -21.51
N PRO A 3 -20.14 21.31 -20.50
CA PRO A 3 -18.89 20.58 -20.39
C PRO A 3 -19.20 19.08 -20.38
N PRO A 4 -18.39 18.24 -21.05
CA PRO A 4 -18.61 16.81 -21.01
C PRO A 4 -18.67 16.37 -19.54
N SER A 5 -19.70 15.59 -19.18
CA SER A 5 -19.80 15.00 -17.85
C SER A 5 -18.43 14.40 -17.51
N PRO A 6 -17.82 14.78 -16.37
CA PRO A 6 -16.52 14.23 -16.02
C PRO A 6 -16.72 12.72 -15.92
N GLY A 7 -15.93 11.96 -16.69
CA GLY A 7 -15.89 10.51 -16.57
C GLY A 7 -15.62 10.09 -15.12
N PRO A 8 -15.77 8.80 -14.78
CA PRO A 8 -15.73 8.33 -13.40
C PRO A 8 -14.52 8.90 -12.65
N ALA A 9 -14.78 9.63 -11.55
CA ALA A 9 -13.76 10.28 -10.75
C ALA A 9 -14.00 9.97 -9.27
N GLY A 10 -13.05 9.30 -8.65
CA GLY A 10 -13.20 8.83 -7.28
C GLY A 10 -12.14 7.79 -6.90
N VAL A 11 -12.40 7.09 -5.80
CA VAL A 11 -11.51 6.09 -5.21
C VAL A 11 -12.21 4.74 -5.21
N ILE A 12 -11.55 3.71 -5.74
CA ILE A 12 -11.99 2.32 -5.62
C ILE A 12 -11.24 1.71 -4.43
N LEU A 13 -11.99 1.08 -3.52
CA LEU A 13 -11.44 0.29 -2.43
C LEU A 13 -11.18 -1.12 -2.97
N TYR A 14 -9.99 -1.33 -3.55
CA TYR A 14 -9.72 -2.56 -4.28
C TYR A 14 -9.11 -3.63 -3.36
N PRO A 15 -9.72 -4.82 -3.21
CA PRO A 15 -9.12 -5.93 -2.48
C PRO A 15 -8.05 -6.59 -3.37
N LYS A 16 -6.78 -6.22 -3.18
CA LYS A 16 -5.67 -6.76 -3.98
C LYS A 16 -5.44 -8.24 -3.61
N PRO A 17 -5.50 -9.18 -4.56
CA PRO A 17 -5.10 -10.56 -4.31
C PRO A 17 -3.58 -10.69 -4.23
N ALA A 18 -3.09 -11.80 -3.68
CA ALA A 18 -1.67 -12.13 -3.72
C ALA A 18 -1.21 -12.43 -5.16
N GLY A 19 0.10 -12.32 -5.42
CA GLY A 19 0.72 -12.68 -6.70
C GLY A 19 0.67 -11.61 -7.79
N VAL A 20 -0.06 -10.51 -7.59
CA VAL A 20 -0.11 -9.39 -8.54
C VAL A 20 0.52 -8.13 -7.96
N THR A 21 1.14 -7.29 -8.79
CA THR A 21 1.64 -5.99 -8.33
C THR A 21 0.51 -4.98 -8.18
N SER A 22 0.74 -3.91 -7.42
CA SER A 22 -0.20 -2.78 -7.37
C SER A 22 -0.37 -2.11 -8.74
N HIS A 23 0.64 -2.17 -9.62
CA HIS A 23 0.56 -1.61 -10.97
C HIS A 23 -0.30 -2.49 -11.89
N ASP A 24 -0.30 -3.81 -11.70
CA ASP A 24 -1.17 -4.73 -12.44
C ASP A 24 -2.64 -4.47 -12.13
N VAL A 25 -2.97 -4.21 -10.86
CA VAL A 25 -4.33 -3.77 -10.47
C VAL A 25 -4.71 -2.48 -11.16
N VAL A 26 -3.84 -1.47 -11.15
CA VAL A 26 -4.08 -0.19 -11.85
C VAL A 26 -4.31 -0.41 -13.35
N ALA A 27 -3.54 -1.30 -13.99
CA ALA A 27 -3.70 -1.64 -15.40
C ALA A 27 -5.02 -2.35 -15.69
N LYS A 28 -5.42 -3.30 -14.81
CA LYS A 28 -6.70 -4.02 -14.87
C LYS A 28 -7.88 -3.05 -14.77
N VAL A 29 -7.95 -2.27 -13.69
CA VAL A 29 -9.03 -1.30 -13.45
C VAL A 29 -9.13 -0.29 -14.60
N ARG A 30 -7.99 0.20 -15.10
CA ARG A 30 -7.97 1.12 -16.25
C ARG A 30 -8.57 0.48 -17.50
N ARG A 31 -8.29 -0.80 -17.76
CA ARG A 31 -8.84 -1.53 -18.91
C ARG A 31 -10.35 -1.72 -18.76
N GLU A 32 -10.81 -2.11 -17.59
CA GLU A 32 -12.23 -2.34 -17.28
C GLU A 32 -13.05 -1.05 -17.44
N LEU A 33 -12.61 0.04 -16.82
CA LEU A 33 -13.28 1.35 -16.94
C LEU A 33 -13.24 1.90 -18.37
N ARG A 34 -12.20 1.61 -19.15
CA ARG A 34 -12.20 1.95 -20.59
C ARG A 34 -13.19 1.10 -21.37
N GLY A 35 -13.49 -0.12 -20.94
CA GLY A 35 -14.48 -0.99 -21.57
C GLY A 35 -15.92 -0.48 -21.37
N THR A 36 -16.19 0.12 -20.22
CA THR A 36 -17.53 0.63 -19.86
C THR A 36 -17.83 2.03 -20.40
N LEU A 37 -16.81 2.81 -20.77
CA LEU A 37 -16.98 4.11 -21.43
C LEU A 37 -17.40 3.95 -22.90
N GLY A 38 -18.59 4.46 -23.26
CA GLY A 38 -19.17 4.37 -24.60
C GLY A 38 -18.32 5.00 -25.72
N SER A 39 -18.63 4.64 -26.98
CA SER A 39 -17.85 4.99 -28.18
C SER A 39 -17.72 6.50 -28.44
N THR A 40 -18.68 7.30 -27.98
CA THR A 40 -18.67 8.78 -28.08
C THR A 40 -17.67 9.45 -27.13
N ALA A 41 -17.13 8.71 -26.15
CA ALA A 41 -16.18 9.21 -25.16
C ALA A 41 -14.70 9.01 -25.56
N ASN A 42 -14.38 8.87 -26.86
CA ASN A 42 -13.03 8.53 -27.36
C ASN A 42 -11.89 9.39 -26.78
N GLY A 43 -12.14 10.68 -26.53
CA GLY A 43 -11.18 11.59 -25.87
C GLY A 43 -11.00 11.33 -24.37
N ALA A 44 -12.09 11.03 -23.66
CA ALA A 44 -12.06 10.68 -22.23
C ALA A 44 -11.44 9.29 -22.00
N ARG A 45 -11.71 8.33 -22.89
CA ARG A 45 -11.14 6.97 -22.86
C ARG A 45 -9.61 6.97 -22.96
N ARG A 46 -9.04 7.79 -23.87
CA ARG A 46 -7.59 7.98 -24.00
C ARG A 46 -6.96 8.69 -22.80
N ARG A 47 -7.70 9.59 -22.14
CA ARG A 47 -7.21 10.44 -21.03
C ARG A 47 -7.53 9.90 -19.64
N LEU A 48 -8.22 8.77 -19.49
CA LEU A 48 -8.56 8.21 -18.19
C LEU A 48 -7.28 7.91 -17.38
N ARG A 49 -7.06 8.73 -16.36
CA ARG A 49 -5.95 8.59 -15.41
C ARG A 49 -6.37 7.60 -14.33
N VAL A 50 -5.51 6.62 -14.07
CA VAL A 50 -5.68 5.67 -12.98
C VAL A 50 -4.34 5.51 -12.28
N GLY A 51 -4.34 5.59 -10.95
CA GLY A 51 -3.17 5.41 -10.08
C GLY A 51 -3.57 4.73 -8.77
N HIS A 52 -2.68 4.70 -7.78
CA HIS A 52 -2.99 4.16 -6.46
C HIS A 52 -2.36 4.99 -5.34
N ALA A 53 -2.90 4.92 -4.12
CA ALA A 53 -2.38 5.61 -2.93
C ALA A 53 -1.77 4.62 -1.92
N GLY A 54 -0.60 4.09 -2.28
CA GLY A 54 0.22 3.26 -1.39
C GLY A 54 0.40 1.85 -1.94
N THR A 55 1.62 1.53 -2.35
CA THR A 55 1.99 0.22 -2.90
C THR A 55 1.76 -0.89 -1.88
N LEU A 56 1.33 -2.06 -2.34
CA LEU A 56 1.45 -3.35 -1.68
C LEU A 56 2.44 -4.22 -2.45
N ASP A 57 3.25 -4.96 -1.70
CA ASP A 57 4.15 -5.97 -2.25
C ASP A 57 3.35 -7.06 -2.99
N PRO A 58 3.94 -7.78 -3.96
CA PRO A 58 3.24 -8.80 -4.74
C PRO A 58 2.62 -9.90 -3.89
N PHE A 59 3.36 -10.46 -2.92
CA PHE A 59 2.88 -11.50 -2.00
C PHE A 59 1.80 -11.03 -1.02
N ALA A 60 1.68 -9.71 -0.82
CA ALA A 60 0.73 -9.15 0.12
C ALA A 60 -0.69 -9.09 -0.46
N THR A 61 -1.69 -9.21 0.41
CA THR A 61 -3.11 -9.04 0.09
C THR A 61 -3.67 -7.75 0.71
N GLY A 62 -4.93 -7.46 0.40
CA GLY A 62 -5.72 -6.50 1.14
C GLY A 62 -5.90 -5.17 0.43
N LEU A 63 -6.23 -4.14 1.19
CA LEU A 63 -6.83 -2.92 0.68
C LEU A 63 -5.82 -2.08 -0.12
N LEU A 64 -6.14 -1.82 -1.40
CA LEU A 64 -5.44 -0.89 -2.27
C LEU A 64 -6.40 0.22 -2.70
N LEU A 65 -6.12 1.46 -2.31
CA LEU A 65 -6.86 2.62 -2.80
C LEU A 65 -6.46 2.91 -4.25
N VAL A 66 -7.34 2.62 -5.20
CA VAL A 66 -7.14 2.89 -6.63
C VAL A 66 -7.83 4.20 -6.98
N LEU A 67 -7.07 5.15 -7.54
CA LEU A 67 -7.53 6.50 -7.82
C LEU A 67 -7.91 6.62 -9.29
N VAL A 68 -9.10 7.15 -9.58
CA VAL A 68 -9.63 7.28 -10.93
C VAL A 68 -9.91 8.75 -11.27
N GLY A 69 -9.55 9.16 -12.48
CA GLY A 69 -9.86 10.50 -12.99
C GLY A 69 -9.19 11.60 -12.16
N GLN A 70 -9.97 12.59 -11.72
CA GLN A 70 -9.44 13.71 -10.93
C GLN A 70 -8.90 13.27 -9.56
N ALA A 71 -9.35 12.14 -9.02
CA ALA A 71 -8.86 11.63 -7.74
C ALA A 71 -7.36 11.34 -7.73
N THR A 72 -6.74 11.09 -8.90
CA THR A 72 -5.27 10.93 -8.97
C THR A 72 -4.51 12.18 -8.49
N ARG A 73 -5.12 13.36 -8.56
CA ARG A 73 -4.53 14.62 -8.07
C ARG A 73 -4.56 14.73 -6.55
N ALA A 74 -5.46 13.99 -5.90
CA ALA A 74 -5.59 13.94 -4.44
C ALA A 74 -4.70 12.87 -3.79
N GLN A 75 -3.90 12.13 -4.57
CA GLN A 75 -3.07 11.03 -4.10
C GLN A 75 -2.23 11.37 -2.86
N ARG A 76 -1.66 12.58 -2.81
CA ARG A 76 -0.81 13.03 -1.69
C ARG A 76 -1.53 13.00 -0.33
N PHE A 77 -2.83 13.27 -0.29
CA PHE A 77 -3.62 13.29 0.94
C PHE A 77 -3.95 11.87 1.44
N LEU A 78 -4.15 10.93 0.52
CA LEU A 78 -4.44 9.54 0.83
C LEU A 78 -3.17 8.73 1.17
N MET A 79 -2.05 9.08 0.54
CA MET A 79 -0.74 8.45 0.74
C MET A 79 -0.23 8.57 2.18
N VAL A 80 -0.58 9.65 2.89
CA VAL A 80 -0.06 9.94 4.24
C VAL A 80 -0.89 9.33 5.37
N LEU A 81 -2.11 8.84 5.07
CA LEU A 81 -2.99 8.22 6.07
C LEU A 81 -2.27 7.08 6.82
N PRO A 82 -2.61 6.76 8.08
CA PRO A 82 -2.08 5.57 8.74
C PRO A 82 -2.54 4.30 8.02
N LYS A 83 -1.83 3.18 8.21
CA LYS A 83 -2.18 1.89 7.63
C LYS A 83 -2.23 0.83 8.73
N THR A 84 -3.22 -0.05 8.66
CA THR A 84 -3.31 -1.22 9.55
C THR A 84 -3.02 -2.48 8.75
N TYR A 85 -2.21 -3.37 9.32
CA TYR A 85 -1.82 -4.64 8.72
C TYR A 85 -2.00 -5.79 9.70
N ARG A 86 -2.37 -6.95 9.16
CA ARG A 86 -2.19 -8.24 9.81
C ARG A 86 -1.07 -8.97 9.08
N ALA A 87 -0.16 -9.55 9.84
CA ALA A 87 1.01 -10.22 9.30
C ALA A 87 1.31 -11.49 10.06
N VAL A 88 1.97 -12.43 9.37
CA VAL A 88 2.55 -13.63 9.97
C VAL A 88 4.05 -13.57 9.76
N ALA A 89 4.81 -13.63 10.86
CA ALA A 89 6.24 -13.84 10.81
C ALA A 89 6.56 -15.33 10.96
N ARG A 90 7.46 -15.85 10.12
CA ARG A 90 8.07 -17.17 10.29
C ARG A 90 9.42 -17.00 10.98
N LEU A 91 9.53 -17.55 12.18
CA LEU A 91 10.69 -17.52 13.07
C LEU A 91 11.64 -18.69 12.79
N GLY A 92 12.92 -18.53 13.08
CA GLY A 92 13.95 -19.53 12.77
C GLY A 92 14.43 -19.47 11.32
N TRP A 93 14.06 -18.44 10.56
CA TRP A 93 14.35 -18.31 9.12
C TRP A 93 14.74 -16.88 8.77
N THR A 94 15.62 -16.71 7.78
CA THR A 94 15.93 -15.40 7.20
C THR A 94 15.59 -15.39 5.72
N SER A 95 15.29 -14.19 5.19
CA SER A 95 15.02 -13.93 3.78
C SER A 95 15.76 -12.69 3.33
N ASP A 96 16.39 -12.72 2.17
CA ASP A 96 17.09 -11.58 1.58
C ASP A 96 16.15 -10.45 1.11
N THR A 97 14.88 -10.75 0.82
CA THR A 97 13.82 -9.77 0.54
C THR A 97 13.05 -9.37 1.79
N GLY A 98 13.24 -10.08 2.91
CA GLY A 98 12.46 -9.93 4.15
C GLY A 98 11.04 -10.52 4.06
N ASP A 99 10.73 -11.26 3.00
CA ASP A 99 9.44 -11.91 2.76
C ASP A 99 9.59 -13.30 2.13
N ARG A 100 8.46 -13.97 1.90
CA ARG A 100 8.42 -15.35 1.37
C ARG A 100 8.93 -15.51 -0.07
N ASP A 101 9.04 -14.43 -0.83
CA ASP A 101 9.43 -14.48 -2.25
C ASP A 101 10.96 -14.43 -2.44
N GLY A 102 11.71 -14.21 -1.36
CA GLY A 102 13.18 -14.17 -1.35
C GLY A 102 13.83 -15.54 -1.20
N ARG A 103 15.17 -15.53 -1.11
CA ARG A 103 15.97 -16.72 -0.78
C ARG A 103 15.88 -16.99 0.72
N LEU A 104 15.16 -18.05 1.07
CA LEU A 104 14.98 -18.47 2.46
C LEU A 104 16.19 -19.27 2.96
N VAL A 105 16.63 -18.98 4.18
CA VAL A 105 17.68 -19.72 4.88
C VAL A 105 17.19 -20.08 6.28
N GLU A 106 17.09 -21.37 6.55
CA GLU A 106 16.80 -21.89 7.88
C GLU A 106 17.98 -21.64 8.82
N THR A 107 17.68 -21.16 10.01
CA THR A 107 18.67 -20.83 11.04
C THR A 107 18.53 -21.70 12.28
N GLY A 108 17.36 -22.29 12.51
CA GLY A 108 17.01 -23.04 13.73
C GLY A 108 16.90 -22.18 15.00
N ARG A 109 17.09 -20.86 14.90
CA ARG A 109 17.05 -19.94 16.05
C ARG A 109 15.67 -19.32 16.18
N VAL A 110 14.85 -19.92 17.03
CA VAL A 110 13.49 -19.42 17.32
C VAL A 110 13.54 -18.57 18.59
N PRO A 111 13.19 -17.27 18.54
CA PRO A 111 13.19 -16.41 19.72
C PRO A 111 12.14 -16.88 20.72
N GLU A 112 12.51 -16.93 22.01
CA GLU A 112 11.59 -17.31 23.09
C GLU A 112 10.52 -16.25 23.32
N ARG A 113 10.86 -14.97 23.18
CA ARG A 113 9.96 -13.84 23.36
C ARG A 113 9.79 -13.06 22.07
N ILE A 114 8.56 -12.61 21.82
CA ILE A 114 8.23 -11.71 20.72
C ILE A 114 8.06 -10.30 21.27
N GLU A 115 8.83 -9.37 20.72
CA GLU A 115 8.76 -7.95 21.06
C GLU A 115 8.48 -7.16 19.79
N LEU A 116 7.29 -6.56 19.72
CA LEU A 116 6.90 -5.69 18.62
C LEU A 116 7.30 -4.24 18.95
N PRO A 117 7.73 -3.46 17.95
CA PRO A 117 8.07 -2.05 18.15
C PRO A 117 6.83 -1.22 18.49
N ALA A 118 7.04 -0.13 19.22
CA ALA A 118 6.02 0.88 19.51
C ALA A 118 6.65 2.28 19.45
N GLY A 119 5.87 3.28 19.01
CA GLY A 119 6.33 4.66 18.90
C GLY A 119 7.21 4.91 17.68
N GLU A 120 8.12 5.87 17.78
CA GLU A 120 9.01 6.24 16.68
C GLU A 120 10.13 5.21 16.50
N ILE A 121 10.29 4.71 15.27
CA ILE A 121 11.37 3.81 14.90
C ILE A 121 12.05 4.29 13.61
N TRP A 122 13.31 3.88 13.45
CA TRP A 122 14.08 4.15 12.25
C TRP A 122 14.04 2.93 11.34
N GLN A 123 13.64 3.14 10.09
CA GLN A 123 13.68 2.12 9.05
C GLN A 123 14.48 2.61 7.86
N ARG A 124 15.32 1.73 7.34
CA ARG A 124 16.04 1.98 6.09
C ARG A 124 15.24 1.35 4.95
N PRO A 125 14.79 2.08 3.91
CA PRO A 125 14.08 1.46 2.81
C PRO A 125 14.82 0.24 2.25
N PRO A 126 14.18 -0.95 2.15
CA PRO A 126 14.83 -2.14 1.66
C PRO A 126 15.13 -1.99 0.16
N ALA A 127 16.13 -2.72 -0.32
CA ALA A 127 16.53 -2.76 -1.72
C ALA A 127 15.32 -3.09 -2.62
N TYR A 128 14.47 -4.03 -2.21
CA TYR A 128 13.21 -4.35 -2.89
C TYR A 128 12.07 -3.40 -2.49
N SER A 129 12.23 -2.11 -2.79
CA SER A 129 11.18 -1.10 -2.58
C SER A 129 11.04 -0.11 -3.75
N ALA A 130 9.90 0.58 -3.80
CA ALA A 130 9.58 1.55 -4.85
C ALA A 130 10.19 2.95 -4.61
N VAL A 131 11.02 3.12 -3.57
CA VAL A 131 11.71 4.39 -3.28
C VAL A 131 12.69 4.70 -4.39
N ARG A 132 12.81 5.97 -4.78
CA ARG A 132 13.76 6.43 -5.79
C ARG A 132 15.01 7.01 -5.14
N VAL A 133 16.18 6.59 -5.61
CA VAL A 133 17.50 7.13 -5.24
C VAL A 133 18.24 7.45 -6.53
N GLY A 134 18.68 8.71 -6.71
CA GLY A 134 19.33 9.15 -7.95
C GLY A 134 18.46 8.99 -9.21
N GLY A 135 17.14 9.19 -9.08
CA GLY A 135 16.18 9.11 -10.20
C GLY A 135 15.59 7.74 -10.50
N GLU A 136 16.14 6.67 -9.93
CA GLU A 136 15.77 5.28 -10.22
C GLU A 136 15.21 4.56 -8.99
N ARG A 137 14.29 3.58 -9.17
CA ARG A 137 13.70 2.84 -8.05
C ARG A 137 14.69 1.81 -7.49
N LEU A 138 14.75 1.66 -6.16
CA LEU A 138 15.67 0.74 -5.49
C LEU A 138 15.53 -0.70 -5.98
N TYR A 139 14.30 -1.19 -6.21
CA TYR A 139 14.12 -2.56 -6.69
C TYR A 139 14.68 -2.79 -8.11
N GLU A 140 14.77 -1.75 -8.94
CA GLU A 140 15.32 -1.84 -10.30
C GLU A 140 16.83 -2.07 -10.24
N ARG A 141 17.50 -1.38 -9.31
CA ARG A 141 18.93 -1.57 -8.99
C ARG A 141 19.21 -2.93 -8.35
N ALA A 142 18.40 -3.32 -7.37
CA ALA A 142 18.53 -4.61 -6.68
C ALA A 142 18.47 -5.79 -7.66
N ARG A 143 17.56 -5.73 -8.64
CA ARG A 143 17.45 -6.74 -9.72
C ARG A 143 18.68 -6.81 -10.64
N ARG A 144 19.47 -5.74 -10.72
CA ARG A 144 20.76 -5.73 -11.43
C ARG A 144 21.94 -6.13 -10.56
N GLY A 145 21.72 -6.48 -9.28
CA GLY A 145 22.77 -6.80 -8.32
C GLY A 145 23.53 -5.57 -7.79
N GLU A 146 23.02 -4.36 -8.05
CA GLU A 146 23.62 -3.13 -7.52
C GLU A 146 23.18 -2.92 -6.07
N ALA A 147 24.14 -2.73 -5.17
CA ALA A 147 23.86 -2.35 -3.79
C ALA A 147 23.21 -0.97 -3.76
N ALA A 148 21.93 -0.91 -3.42
CA ALA A 148 21.19 0.32 -3.30
C ALA A 148 20.45 0.35 -1.97
N GLU A 149 20.94 1.17 -1.05
CA GLU A 149 20.32 1.40 0.24
C GLU A 149 19.63 2.76 0.25
N GLY A 150 18.38 2.81 0.70
CA GLY A 150 17.72 4.08 0.97
C GLY A 150 18.32 4.75 2.21
N GLU A 151 18.15 6.07 2.34
CA GLU A 151 18.46 6.76 3.60
C GLU A 151 17.48 6.32 4.70
N PRO A 152 17.94 6.15 5.96
CA PRO A 152 17.06 5.85 7.08
C PRO A 152 16.00 6.94 7.23
N ARG A 153 14.75 6.51 7.44
CA ARG A 153 13.62 7.40 7.68
C ARG A 153 12.90 7.01 8.95
N ARG A 154 12.38 8.03 9.62
CA ARG A 154 11.55 7.85 10.80
C ARG A 154 10.13 7.45 10.39
N VAL A 155 9.60 6.41 11.04
CA VAL A 155 8.21 5.98 10.95
C VAL A 155 7.65 5.77 12.35
N VAL A 156 6.33 5.74 12.48
CA VAL A 156 5.65 5.59 13.77
C VAL A 156 4.84 4.31 13.75
N VAL A 157 5.02 3.48 14.77
CA VAL A 157 4.12 2.35 15.08
C VAL A 157 3.15 2.83 16.15
N HIS A 158 1.91 3.13 15.74
CA HIS A 158 0.88 3.67 16.62
C HIS A 158 0.37 2.62 17.60
N ARG A 159 0.17 1.39 17.13
CA ARG A 159 -0.14 0.22 17.95
C ARG A 159 0.44 -1.03 17.30
N ALA A 160 0.84 -1.99 18.11
CA ALA A 160 1.21 -3.32 17.66
C ALA A 160 0.83 -4.34 18.73
N SER A 161 0.32 -5.50 18.30
CA SER A 161 -0.08 -6.57 19.21
C SER A 161 0.15 -7.93 18.57
N VAL A 162 0.64 -8.88 19.37
CA VAL A 162 0.69 -10.29 18.99
C VAL A 162 -0.74 -10.83 19.11
N LEU A 163 -1.23 -11.45 18.04
CA LEU A 163 -2.54 -12.07 17.99
C LEU A 163 -2.48 -13.53 18.43
N TRP A 164 -1.46 -14.25 17.97
CA TRP A 164 -1.25 -15.66 18.27
C TRP A 164 0.20 -16.06 18.02
N ARG A 165 0.59 -17.19 18.61
CA ARG A 165 1.86 -17.87 18.33
C ARG A 165 1.59 -19.37 18.25
N ASP A 166 2.12 -19.99 17.20
CA ASP A 166 2.08 -21.43 16.99
C ASP A 166 3.46 -21.90 16.50
N GLY A 167 4.24 -22.47 17.42
CA GLY A 167 5.63 -22.88 17.20
C GLY A 167 6.49 -21.76 16.62
N GLU A 168 6.88 -21.92 15.36
CA GLU A 168 7.70 -21.01 14.56
C GLU A 168 6.91 -19.90 13.85
N ARG A 169 5.60 -19.80 14.06
CA ARG A 169 4.78 -18.78 13.42
C ARG A 169 4.18 -17.84 14.46
N VAL A 170 4.18 -16.56 14.14
CA VAL A 170 3.62 -15.51 14.98
C VAL A 170 2.73 -14.61 14.13
N GLY A 171 1.45 -14.57 14.47
CA GLY A 171 0.51 -13.61 13.92
C GLY A 171 0.51 -12.32 14.73
N PHE A 172 0.57 -11.18 14.07
CA PHE A 172 0.52 -9.87 14.71
C PHE A 172 -0.29 -8.86 13.89
N GLU A 173 -0.88 -7.90 14.59
CA GLU A 173 -1.51 -6.73 13.99
C GLU A 173 -0.71 -5.48 14.33
N LEU A 174 -0.57 -4.57 13.37
CA LEU A 174 0.08 -3.28 13.58
C LEU A 174 -0.65 -2.15 12.86
N GLU A 175 -0.72 -1.00 13.49
CA GLU A 175 -1.08 0.26 12.84
C GLU A 175 0.13 1.18 12.83
N CYS A 176 0.45 1.73 11.67
CA CYS A 176 1.66 2.51 11.49
C CYS A 176 1.48 3.68 10.52
N SER A 177 2.42 4.61 10.59
CA SER A 177 2.48 5.73 9.67
C SER A 177 2.79 5.25 8.24
N ALA A 178 2.47 6.10 7.26
CA ALA A 178 2.87 5.87 5.89
C ALA A 178 4.40 5.65 5.76
N GLY A 179 4.81 4.76 4.86
CA GLY A 179 6.22 4.44 4.61
C GLY A 179 6.82 3.38 5.53
N THR A 180 6.08 2.83 6.48
CA THR A 180 6.52 1.69 7.29
C THR A 180 6.60 0.41 6.45
N TYR A 181 7.73 -0.28 6.48
CA TYR A 181 7.93 -1.60 5.91
C TYR A 181 7.65 -2.67 6.97
N VAL A 182 6.50 -3.32 6.87
CA VAL A 182 6.12 -4.42 7.79
C VAL A 182 7.09 -5.60 7.69
N ARG A 183 7.70 -5.83 6.52
CA ARG A 183 8.77 -6.81 6.33
C ARG A 183 9.95 -6.61 7.28
N GLN A 184 10.31 -5.36 7.55
CA GLN A 184 11.38 -5.05 8.50
C GLN A 184 10.94 -5.17 9.96
N VAL A 185 9.65 -4.95 10.24
CA VAL A 185 9.09 -5.25 11.57
C VAL A 185 9.18 -6.75 11.84
N ALA A 186 8.79 -7.59 10.87
CA ALA A 186 8.92 -9.04 10.97
C ALA A 186 10.39 -9.48 11.10
N ALA A 187 11.28 -8.98 10.24
CA ALA A 187 12.71 -9.30 10.32
C ALA A 187 13.36 -8.83 11.65
N GLY A 188 12.83 -7.76 12.25
CA GLY A 188 13.25 -7.26 13.56
C GLY A 188 12.94 -8.20 14.73
N LEU A 189 12.09 -9.22 14.53
CA LEU A 189 11.81 -10.26 15.54
C LEU A 189 12.98 -11.23 15.75
N ARG A 190 14.09 -11.05 15.02
CA ARG A 190 15.32 -11.87 15.01
C ARG A 190 15.11 -13.22 14.35
N ASP A 191 15.95 -13.51 13.36
CA ASP A 191 15.87 -14.74 12.56
C ASP A 191 14.43 -15.03 12.09
N ALA A 192 13.79 -14.01 11.51
CA ALA A 192 12.44 -14.14 10.99
C ALA A 192 12.27 -13.42 9.64
N TYR A 193 11.25 -13.82 8.89
CA TYR A 193 10.79 -13.09 7.70
C TYR A 193 9.26 -12.93 7.72
N CYS A 194 8.75 -11.99 6.92
CA CYS A 194 7.31 -11.79 6.74
C CYS A 194 6.76 -12.89 5.83
N GLU A 195 6.14 -13.91 6.43
CA GLU A 195 5.50 -14.98 5.70
C GLU A 195 4.21 -14.47 5.05
N GLU A 196 3.31 -13.87 5.83
CA GLU A 196 2.04 -13.34 5.33
C GLU A 196 1.87 -11.86 5.64
N LEU A 197 1.18 -11.14 4.76
CA LEU A 197 0.92 -9.72 4.92
C LEU A 197 -0.41 -9.33 4.26
N GLU A 198 -1.33 -8.81 5.06
CA GLU A 198 -2.60 -8.27 4.62
C GLU A 198 -2.76 -6.84 5.14
N ARG A 199 -3.02 -5.89 4.23
CA ARG A 199 -3.42 -4.54 4.64
C ARG A 199 -4.92 -4.48 4.88
N THR A 200 -5.33 -4.43 6.14
CA THR A 200 -6.74 -4.42 6.53
C THR A 200 -7.37 -3.04 6.49
N ALA A 201 -6.57 -1.96 6.58
CA ALA A 201 -7.10 -0.59 6.51
C ALA A 201 -6.08 0.44 5.98
N VAL A 202 -6.61 1.54 5.43
CA VAL A 202 -5.90 2.77 5.08
C VAL A 202 -6.69 3.95 5.64
N GLY A 203 -6.20 4.56 6.72
CA GLY A 203 -6.97 5.53 7.50
C GLY A 203 -8.31 4.94 7.91
N ARG A 204 -9.39 5.60 7.51
CA ARG A 204 -10.77 5.17 7.77
C ARG A 204 -11.29 4.07 6.82
N PHE A 205 -10.64 3.86 5.68
CA PHE A 205 -11.09 2.87 4.70
C PHE A 205 -10.68 1.48 5.16
N ARG A 206 -11.63 0.54 5.18
CA ARG A 206 -11.40 -0.84 5.62
C ARG A 206 -11.53 -1.83 4.47
N LEU A 207 -10.81 -2.93 4.58
CA LEU A 207 -10.85 -4.03 3.61
C LEU A 207 -12.23 -4.72 3.59
N GLU A 208 -12.94 -4.74 4.70
CA GLU A 208 -14.30 -5.30 4.78
C GLU A 208 -15.32 -4.53 3.94
N ASP A 209 -15.10 -3.23 3.74
CA ASP A 209 -15.92 -2.36 2.89
C ASP A 209 -15.46 -2.37 1.41
N ALA A 210 -14.45 -3.18 1.08
CA ALA A 210 -13.82 -3.17 -0.23
C ALA A 210 -14.74 -3.77 -1.29
N ASP A 211 -15.09 -2.94 -2.27
CA ASP A 211 -15.77 -3.33 -3.50
C ASP A 211 -14.92 -2.84 -4.67
N GLY A 212 -14.37 -3.79 -5.43
CA GLY A 212 -13.46 -3.52 -6.54
C GLY A 212 -14.13 -2.88 -7.76
N GLU A 213 -15.46 -2.82 -7.80
CA GLU A 213 -16.25 -2.26 -8.89
C GLU A 213 -16.85 -0.90 -8.51
N ARG A 214 -17.12 -0.68 -7.22
CA ARG A 214 -17.66 0.59 -6.72
C ARG A 214 -16.61 1.69 -6.67
N ILE A 215 -17.01 2.86 -7.18
CA ILE A 215 -16.23 4.10 -7.09
C ILE A 215 -16.81 4.96 -5.98
N VAL A 216 -16.05 5.15 -4.91
CA VAL A 216 -16.34 6.14 -3.86
C VAL A 216 -16.12 7.55 -4.43
N PRO A 217 -17.12 8.44 -4.40
CA PRO A 217 -16.97 9.81 -4.86
C PRO A 217 -15.79 10.53 -4.20
N LEU A 218 -15.11 11.41 -4.95
CA LEU A 218 -13.92 12.08 -4.42
C LEU A 218 -14.21 12.94 -3.17
N ALA A 219 -15.37 13.59 -3.11
CA ALA A 219 -15.79 14.40 -1.96
C ALA A 219 -15.90 13.51 -0.70
N GLU A 220 -16.59 12.39 -0.81
CA GLU A 220 -16.66 11.39 0.26
C GLU A 220 -15.26 10.89 0.63
N ALA A 221 -14.44 10.50 -0.35
CA ALA A 221 -13.09 10.00 -0.07
C ALA A 221 -12.16 11.01 0.62
N LEU A 222 -12.50 12.30 0.65
CA LEU A 222 -11.70 13.38 1.24
C LEU A 222 -12.38 14.11 2.42
N ASP A 223 -13.51 13.62 2.92
CA ASP A 223 -14.26 14.28 4.02
C ASP A 223 -13.49 14.40 5.36
N PHE A 224 -12.33 13.77 5.49
CA PHE A 224 -11.43 13.94 6.62
C PHE A 224 -10.63 15.25 6.55
N LEU A 225 -10.69 15.95 5.41
CA LEU A 225 -10.15 17.29 5.24
C LEU A 225 -11.22 18.33 5.61
N PRO A 226 -10.83 19.47 6.20
CA PRO A 226 -11.75 20.58 6.41
C PRO A 226 -12.37 21.06 5.09
N GLU A 227 -13.70 21.25 5.09
CA GLU A 227 -14.44 21.79 3.96
C GLU A 227 -14.79 23.26 4.19
N ARG A 228 -14.66 24.08 3.14
CA ARG A 228 -15.16 25.45 3.10
C ARG A 228 -16.01 25.61 1.84
N ALA A 229 -17.30 25.88 2.02
CA ALA A 229 -18.16 26.31 0.93
C ALA A 229 -17.76 27.73 0.50
N LEU A 230 -17.72 27.96 -0.81
CA LEU A 230 -17.49 29.27 -1.42
C LEU A 230 -18.78 29.69 -2.13
N ASP A 231 -19.13 30.97 -2.08
CA ASP A 231 -20.29 31.55 -2.75
C ASP A 231 -19.90 32.61 -3.79
N GLY A 232 -20.71 32.71 -4.86
CA GLY A 232 -20.59 33.74 -5.89
C GLY A 232 -19.19 33.89 -6.49
N PRO A 233 -18.61 35.12 -6.53
CA PRO A 233 -17.34 35.42 -7.20
C PRO A 233 -16.11 34.78 -6.56
N GLU A 234 -16.21 34.15 -5.37
CA GLU A 234 -15.10 33.41 -4.78
C GLU A 234 -14.87 32.04 -5.45
N ALA A 235 -15.82 31.56 -6.28
CA ALA A 235 -15.79 30.23 -6.90
C ALA A 235 -15.34 30.20 -8.38
N GLU A 236 -15.17 31.37 -9.03
CA GLU A 236 -14.64 31.51 -10.41
C GLU A 236 -13.11 31.60 -10.44
#